data_AF-A0A3Q9F696-F1
#
_entry.id   AF-A0A3Q9F696-F1
#
_cell.length_a   1.000
_cell.length_b   1.000
_cell.length_c   1.000
_cell.angle_alpha   90.00
_cell.angle_beta   90.00
_cell.angle_gamma   90.00
#
_symmetry.space_group_name_H-M   'P 1'
#
loop_
_entity.id
_entity.type
_entity.pdbx_description
1 polymer ?
#
loop_
_entity_poly.entity_id
_entity_poly.type
_entity_poly.pdbx_seq_one_letter_code
_entity_poly.pdbx_strand_id
1 'polypeptide(L)'
;MATLICGSIAYDSIMTFEGRFREHILPDQVHLINLSFLVPTMRREFGGCAGNIGYALHLLGGDARIMGTMGALDAQPYLDRLDQLGLRRDHVLVLPDTYTAQAMITTDLDNNQIAAFHPGAMMQSHLNHAGDAPDIKLAIVGPDGFDGMVQHVEELAKAGVPFVFDPGQGLPLFDGATLRRSIELATYVAVNDYEAKLVSDKTGWSEDEIASRVDALVITRGEHGATIRHKHGAEQIPVVPAERIADPTGCGDAFRGGLLYGIEHGLDWATTGRLASLMGSLKIAHQGPQTYVLTRAEIDARFETAFGYSLK
;
A
#
# COMPACT_ATOMS: atom_id res chain seq x y z
N MET A 1 -4.25 3.37 19.57
CA MET A 1 -3.11 2.46 19.87
C MET A 1 -2.13 2.58 18.71
N ALA A 2 -0.83 2.37 18.91
CA ALA A 2 0.12 2.59 17.82
C ALA A 2 0.10 1.41 16.83
N THR A 3 0.00 1.73 15.53
CA THR A 3 0.12 0.78 14.44
C THR A 3 1.41 1.07 13.67
N LEU A 4 2.30 0.07 13.58
CA LEU A 4 3.58 0.20 12.86
C LEU A 4 3.38 -0.05 11.36
N ILE A 5 3.80 0.89 10.53
CA ILE A 5 3.63 0.84 9.09
C ILE A 5 5.01 0.69 8.45
N CYS A 6 5.44 -0.55 8.20
CA CYS A 6 6.71 -0.84 7.55
C CYS A 6 6.54 -0.88 6.04
N GLY A 7 7.45 -0.24 5.31
CA GLY A 7 7.47 -0.25 3.85
C GLY A 7 8.16 0.96 3.26
N SER A 8 8.12 1.03 1.93
CA SER A 8 8.73 2.11 1.17
C SER A 8 8.20 3.50 1.54
N ILE A 9 9.11 4.47 1.59
CA ILE A 9 8.82 5.91 1.57
C ILE A 9 9.45 6.44 0.28
N ALA A 10 8.63 6.96 -0.64
CA ALA A 10 9.08 7.27 -1.99
C ALA A 10 8.49 8.57 -2.52
N TYR A 11 9.11 9.11 -3.57
CA TYR A 11 8.52 10.13 -4.41
C TYR A 11 7.99 9.52 -5.70
N ASP A 12 6.73 9.78 -6.01
CA ASP A 12 6.12 9.33 -7.26
C ASP A 12 6.19 10.48 -8.27
N SER A 13 7.05 10.35 -9.27
CA SER A 13 7.16 11.29 -10.37
C SER A 13 6.25 10.83 -11.50
N ILE A 14 5.08 11.46 -11.59
CA ILE A 14 4.06 11.12 -12.59
C ILE A 14 4.22 12.04 -13.79
N MET A 15 4.38 11.43 -14.96
CA MET A 15 4.51 12.07 -16.26
C MET A 15 3.30 11.65 -17.10
N THR A 16 2.39 12.59 -17.37
CA THR A 16 1.20 12.31 -18.18
C THR A 16 1.52 12.60 -19.64
N PHE A 17 1.45 11.56 -20.47
CA PHE A 17 1.42 11.68 -21.92
C PHE A 17 0.00 12.05 -22.36
N GLU A 18 -0.17 13.23 -22.97
CA GLU A 18 -1.47 13.69 -23.51
C GLU A 18 -1.82 13.00 -24.84
N GLY A 19 -1.80 11.66 -24.85
CA GLY A 19 -2.14 10.80 -25.97
C GLY A 19 -2.44 9.38 -25.49
N ARG A 20 -2.43 8.39 -26.40
CA ARG A 20 -2.66 6.98 -26.07
C ARG A 20 -1.50 6.13 -26.58
N PHE A 21 -0.89 5.29 -25.75
CA PHE A 21 0.27 4.47 -26.13
C PHE A 21 -0.02 3.59 -27.35
N ARG A 22 -1.23 3.05 -27.45
CA ARG A 22 -1.67 2.22 -28.58
C ARG A 22 -1.55 2.90 -29.95
N GLU A 23 -1.56 4.24 -30.00
CA GLU A 23 -1.43 5.01 -31.24
C GLU A 23 0.04 5.14 -31.67
N HIS A 24 0.97 4.83 -30.78
CA HIS A 24 2.42 4.99 -30.98
C HIS A 24 3.20 3.66 -30.95
N ILE A 25 2.56 2.57 -30.52
CA ILE A 25 3.16 1.23 -30.52
C ILE A 25 2.74 0.50 -31.80
N LEU A 26 3.71 0.25 -32.69
CA LEU A 26 3.51 -0.56 -33.90
C LEU A 26 3.79 -2.05 -33.59
N PRO A 27 2.76 -2.92 -33.57
CA PRO A 27 2.90 -4.32 -33.12
C PRO A 27 3.91 -5.14 -33.94
N ASP A 28 4.07 -4.82 -35.23
CA ASP A 28 4.94 -5.55 -36.14
C ASP A 28 6.44 -5.19 -35.98
N GLN A 29 6.76 -4.17 -35.19
CA GLN A 29 8.13 -3.67 -34.99
C GLN A 29 8.60 -3.68 -33.51
N VAL A 30 8.00 -4.54 -32.67
CA VAL A 30 8.30 -4.61 -31.22
C VAL A 30 9.78 -4.88 -30.89
N HIS A 31 10.55 -5.44 -31.83
CA HIS A 31 11.99 -5.66 -31.69
C HIS A 31 12.85 -4.37 -31.78
N LEU A 32 12.24 -3.21 -32.09
CA LEU A 32 12.85 -1.87 -32.14
C LEU A 32 11.89 -0.81 -31.54
N ILE A 33 11.47 -1.00 -30.29
CA ILE A 33 10.61 -0.03 -29.60
C ILE A 33 11.37 1.27 -29.27
N ASN A 34 11.21 2.29 -30.11
CA ASN A 34 11.66 3.66 -29.86
C ASN A 34 10.42 4.53 -29.57
N LEU A 35 10.24 4.91 -28.32
CA LEU A 35 9.15 5.79 -27.89
C LEU A 35 9.73 7.06 -27.28
N SER A 36 9.25 8.21 -27.75
CA SER A 36 9.57 9.52 -27.19
C SER A 36 8.28 10.31 -27.08
N PHE A 37 7.86 10.57 -25.84
CA PHE A 37 6.64 11.31 -25.54
C PHE A 37 7.00 12.68 -24.99
N LEU A 38 6.35 13.73 -25.48
CA LEU A 38 6.42 15.04 -24.84
C LEU A 38 5.53 15.00 -23.59
N VAL A 39 6.13 15.19 -22.42
CA VAL A 39 5.44 15.20 -21.11
C VAL A 39 5.67 16.58 -20.46
N PRO A 40 4.85 17.59 -20.80
CA PRO A 40 5.15 18.99 -20.47
C PRO A 40 5.04 19.30 -18.98
N THR A 41 4.23 18.53 -18.24
CA THR A 41 4.05 18.69 -16.80
C THR A 41 4.60 17.46 -16.08
N MET A 42 5.59 17.67 -15.21
CA MET A 42 6.08 16.68 -14.27
C MET A 42 5.65 17.09 -12.87
N ARG A 43 4.99 16.19 -12.14
CA ARG A 43 4.66 16.40 -10.74
C ARG A 43 5.28 15.33 -9.89
N ARG A 44 5.91 15.76 -8.79
CA ARG A 44 6.42 14.87 -7.76
C ARG A 44 5.40 14.80 -6.64
N GLU A 45 4.90 13.62 -6.39
CA GLU A 45 3.94 13.32 -5.33
C GLU A 45 4.63 12.63 -4.16
N PHE A 46 4.07 12.80 -2.97
CA PHE A 46 4.45 12.02 -1.79
C PHE A 46 3.82 10.63 -1.91
N GLY A 47 4.67 9.60 -1.90
CA GLY A 47 4.28 8.22 -2.16
C GLY A 47 5.03 7.23 -1.26
N GLY A 48 5.21 6.01 -1.78
CA GLY A 48 5.70 4.86 -1.03
C GLY A 48 4.61 4.23 -0.15
N CYS A 49 4.57 2.91 -0.12
CA CYS A 49 3.48 2.15 0.51
C CYS A 49 3.30 2.53 1.98
N ALA A 50 4.39 2.65 2.75
CA ALA A 50 4.28 3.02 4.16
C ALA A 50 3.77 4.46 4.36
N GLY A 51 4.21 5.39 3.51
CA GLY A 51 3.70 6.75 3.49
C GLY A 51 2.20 6.80 3.19
N ASN A 52 1.76 6.06 2.18
CA ASN A 52 0.37 6.03 1.73
C ASN A 52 -0.57 5.38 2.75
N ILE A 53 -0.19 4.22 3.30
CA ILE A 53 -0.96 3.51 4.31
C ILE A 53 -1.03 4.33 5.60
N GLY A 54 0.11 4.91 6.02
CA GLY A 54 0.18 5.78 7.18
C GLY A 54 -0.69 7.04 7.03
N TYR A 55 -0.69 7.65 5.84
CA TYR A 55 -1.57 8.78 5.52
C TYR A 55 -3.06 8.41 5.65
N ALA A 56 -3.46 7.28 5.07
CA ALA A 56 -4.84 6.82 5.13
C ALA A 56 -5.31 6.52 6.57
N LEU A 57 -4.48 5.85 7.36
CA LEU A 57 -4.76 5.58 8.77
C LEU A 57 -4.84 6.88 9.60
N HIS A 58 -3.98 7.86 9.29
CA HIS A 58 -3.99 9.17 9.92
C HIS A 58 -5.28 9.96 9.65
N LEU A 59 -5.80 9.94 8.41
CA LEU A 59 -7.09 10.59 8.10
C LEU A 59 -8.27 10.00 8.90
N LEU A 60 -8.17 8.72 9.26
CA LEU A 60 -9.14 8.04 10.12
C LEU A 60 -8.93 8.36 11.61
N GLY A 61 -7.86 9.07 11.98
CA GLY A 61 -7.53 9.40 13.37
C GLY A 61 -6.77 8.29 14.11
N GLY A 62 -6.22 7.31 13.40
CA GLY A 62 -5.34 6.29 13.98
C GLY A 62 -3.92 6.83 14.30
N ASP A 63 -3.20 6.14 15.19
CA ASP A 63 -1.80 6.47 15.53
C ASP A 63 -0.84 5.67 14.62
N ALA A 64 -0.59 6.20 13.43
CA ALA A 64 0.29 5.60 12.44
C ALA A 64 1.78 5.91 12.73
N ARG A 65 2.59 4.87 12.92
CA ARG A 65 4.05 4.97 13.08
C ARG A 65 4.74 4.45 11.82
N ILE A 66 5.13 5.37 10.93
CA ILE A 66 5.79 5.02 9.67
C ILE A 66 7.23 4.58 9.95
N MET A 67 7.58 3.39 9.47
CA MET A 67 8.93 2.82 9.51
C MET A 67 9.43 2.62 8.09
N GLY A 68 10.58 3.23 7.79
CA GLY A 68 11.18 3.18 6.47
C GLY A 68 12.43 4.05 6.39
N THR A 69 13.06 4.04 5.23
CA THR A 69 14.28 4.81 4.97
C THR A 69 14.05 5.88 3.91
N MET A 70 14.72 7.02 4.09
CA MET A 70 14.74 8.13 3.15
C MET A 70 16.19 8.58 2.90
N GLY A 71 16.43 9.25 1.77
CA GLY A 71 17.75 9.77 1.44
C GLY A 71 17.91 11.25 1.79
N ALA A 72 18.97 11.61 2.51
CA ALA A 72 19.21 12.98 2.97
C ALA A 72 19.29 14.02 1.84
N LEU A 73 19.61 13.60 0.60
CA LEU A 73 19.75 14.51 -0.54
C LEU A 73 18.41 15.15 -0.95
N ASP A 74 17.27 14.50 -0.66
CA ASP A 74 15.95 14.99 -1.07
C ASP A 74 14.81 14.71 -0.07
N ALA A 75 15.09 14.16 1.12
CA ALA A 75 14.05 13.80 2.10
C ALA A 75 13.27 14.98 2.67
N GLN A 76 13.87 16.17 2.76
CA GLN A 76 13.34 17.29 3.56
C GLN A 76 11.87 17.64 3.27
N PRO A 77 11.41 17.75 2.01
CA PRO A 77 10.00 18.07 1.73
C PRO A 77 9.03 17.02 2.28
N TYR A 78 9.42 15.75 2.36
CA TYR A 78 8.56 14.72 2.95
C TYR A 78 8.60 14.79 4.48
N LEU A 79 9.77 15.02 5.07
CA LEU A 79 9.88 15.19 6.52
C LEU A 79 9.02 16.37 7.01
N ASP A 80 9.05 17.49 6.29
CA ASP A 80 8.22 18.66 6.56
C ASP A 80 6.73 18.33 6.44
N ARG A 81 6.34 17.51 5.44
CA ARG A 81 4.96 17.06 5.29
C ARG A 81 4.51 16.17 6.44
N LEU A 82 5.36 15.24 6.90
CA LEU A 82 5.04 14.39 8.05
C LEU A 82 4.80 15.26 9.29
N ASP A 83 5.66 16.26 9.52
CA ASP A 83 5.49 17.22 10.63
C ASP A 83 4.21 18.05 10.49
N GLN A 84 3.86 18.50 9.29
CA GLN A 84 2.60 19.24 9.02
C GLN A 84 1.34 18.40 9.28
N LEU A 85 1.40 17.09 8.99
CA LEU A 85 0.33 16.15 9.28
C LEU A 85 0.33 15.67 10.75
N GLY A 86 1.38 15.98 11.52
CA GLY A 86 1.56 15.44 12.87
C GLY A 86 1.90 13.95 12.90
N LEU A 87 2.41 13.40 11.79
CA LEU A 87 2.91 12.03 11.71
C LEU A 87 4.32 11.95 12.32
N ARG A 88 4.49 11.07 13.30
CA ARG A 88 5.77 10.91 14.01
C ARG A 88 6.83 10.33 13.08
N ARG A 89 8.08 10.80 13.23
CA ARG A 89 9.23 10.40 12.43
C ARG A 89 10.22 9.48 13.15
N ASP A 90 9.82 8.91 14.29
CA ASP A 90 10.71 8.14 15.18
C ASP A 90 11.38 6.94 14.50
N HIS A 91 10.71 6.36 13.49
CA HIS A 91 11.20 5.20 12.72
C HIS A 91 11.47 5.53 11.25
N VAL A 92 11.53 6.83 10.91
CA VAL A 92 11.93 7.31 9.58
C VAL A 92 13.43 7.58 9.60
N LEU A 93 14.21 6.62 9.11
CA LEU A 93 15.66 6.70 9.09
C LEU A 93 16.13 7.46 7.85
N VAL A 94 16.85 8.57 8.04
CA VAL A 94 17.39 9.39 6.95
C VAL A 94 18.87 9.07 6.75
N LEU A 95 19.21 8.58 5.56
CA LEU A 95 20.55 8.13 5.22
C LEU A 95 21.37 9.24 4.55
N PRO A 96 22.62 9.50 5.00
CA PRO A 96 23.48 10.50 4.38
C PRO A 96 23.82 10.12 2.92
N ASP A 97 24.13 11.13 2.10
CA ASP A 97 24.64 10.98 0.73
C ASP A 97 23.81 10.07 -0.21
N THR A 98 22.51 9.91 0.09
CA THR A 98 21.61 8.99 -0.61
C THR A 98 20.35 9.73 -1.09
N TYR A 99 19.75 9.28 -2.19
CA TYR A 99 18.43 9.73 -2.65
C TYR A 99 17.31 8.86 -2.07
N THR A 100 16.16 9.47 -1.78
CA THR A 100 14.92 8.76 -1.45
C THR A 100 14.49 7.88 -2.63
N ALA A 101 13.76 6.80 -2.36
CA ALA A 101 13.17 5.97 -3.42
C ALA A 101 12.31 6.81 -4.37
N GLN A 102 12.31 6.48 -5.66
CA GLN A 102 11.54 7.19 -6.67
C GLN A 102 10.83 6.21 -7.59
N ALA A 103 9.51 6.38 -7.73
CA ALA A 103 8.76 5.76 -8.81
C ALA A 103 8.63 6.76 -9.96
N MET A 104 9.08 6.40 -11.14
CA MET A 104 8.93 7.19 -12.36
C MET A 104 7.84 6.54 -13.20
N ILE A 105 6.66 7.15 -13.24
CA ILE A 105 5.48 6.59 -13.87
C ILE A 105 5.10 7.45 -15.07
N THR A 106 5.17 6.87 -16.27
CA THR A 106 4.60 7.48 -17.47
C THR A 106 3.24 6.86 -17.73
N THR A 107 2.17 7.68 -17.73
CA THR A 107 0.79 7.24 -17.98
C THR A 107 0.22 7.90 -19.23
N ASP A 108 -0.68 7.21 -19.93
CA ASP A 108 -1.44 7.75 -21.06
C ASP A 108 -2.91 8.06 -20.67
N LEU A 109 -3.71 8.59 -21.62
CA LEU A 109 -5.13 8.91 -21.39
C LEU A 109 -6.04 7.68 -21.22
N ASP A 110 -5.54 6.49 -21.52
CA ASP A 110 -6.24 5.21 -21.30
C ASP A 110 -5.80 4.56 -19.96
N ASN A 111 -5.02 5.27 -19.14
CA ASN A 111 -4.44 4.82 -17.86
C ASN A 111 -3.48 3.63 -17.98
N ASN A 112 -2.88 3.41 -19.15
CA ASN A 112 -1.77 2.47 -19.29
C ASN A 112 -0.53 3.07 -18.64
N GLN A 113 0.24 2.28 -17.89
CA GLN A 113 1.42 2.77 -17.18
C GLN A 113 2.69 2.02 -17.58
N ILE A 114 3.78 2.77 -17.80
CA ILE A 114 5.15 2.26 -17.81
C ILE A 114 5.84 2.85 -16.60
N ALA A 115 6.20 2.00 -15.64
CA ALA A 115 6.79 2.41 -14.38
C ALA A 115 8.23 1.90 -14.25
N ALA A 116 9.15 2.77 -13.86
CA ALA A 116 10.49 2.42 -13.42
C ALA A 116 10.63 2.79 -11.94
N PHE A 117 11.18 1.89 -11.14
CA PHE A 117 11.37 2.13 -9.71
C PHE A 117 12.87 2.21 -9.40
N HIS A 118 13.31 3.36 -8.89
CA HIS A 118 14.65 3.56 -8.36
C HIS A 118 14.62 3.42 -6.83
N PRO A 119 15.21 2.37 -6.25
CA PRO A 119 15.01 2.07 -4.84
C PRO A 119 15.73 3.03 -3.88
N GLY A 120 16.84 3.64 -4.28
CA GLY A 120 17.56 4.62 -3.44
C GLY A 120 17.79 4.10 -2.00
N ALA A 121 17.45 4.93 -1.01
CA ALA A 121 17.53 4.62 0.41
C ALA A 121 16.78 3.34 0.84
N MET A 122 15.71 2.95 0.13
CA MET A 122 14.90 1.76 0.42
C MET A 122 15.73 0.47 0.43
N MET A 123 16.85 0.42 -0.31
CA MET A 123 17.76 -0.73 -0.27
C MET A 123 18.35 -1.00 1.12
N GLN A 124 18.33 0.00 2.01
CA GLN A 124 18.85 -0.08 3.37
C GLN A 124 17.74 -0.07 4.42
N SER A 125 16.48 -0.39 4.04
CA SER A 125 15.36 -0.41 4.98
C SER A 125 15.55 -1.36 6.16
N HIS A 126 16.30 -2.44 5.97
CA HIS A 126 16.71 -3.38 7.01
C HIS A 126 17.53 -2.76 8.16
N LEU A 127 18.02 -1.52 8.03
CA LEU A 127 18.64 -0.79 9.13
C LEU A 127 17.65 -0.39 10.23
N ASN A 128 16.36 -0.31 9.90
CA ASN A 128 15.31 -0.26 10.91
C ASN A 128 15.00 -1.69 11.38
N HIS A 129 14.75 -1.86 12.68
CA HIS A 129 14.29 -3.13 13.26
C HIS A 129 12.88 -2.95 13.79
N ALA A 130 11.93 -3.70 13.25
CA ALA A 130 10.52 -3.64 13.64
C ALA A 130 10.33 -4.15 15.09
N GLY A 131 11.18 -5.08 15.52
CA GLY A 131 11.19 -5.60 16.89
C GLY A 131 11.58 -4.57 17.97
N ASP A 132 12.24 -3.48 17.58
CA ASP A 132 12.69 -2.43 18.51
C ASP A 132 11.64 -1.31 18.70
N ALA A 133 10.55 -1.32 17.93
CA ALA A 133 9.50 -0.31 18.02
C ALA A 133 8.65 -0.50 19.29
N PRO A 134 8.63 0.47 20.23
CA PRO A 134 7.91 0.32 21.48
C PRO A 134 6.39 0.51 21.29
N ASP A 135 5.61 -0.15 22.15
CA ASP A 135 4.16 0.05 22.31
C ASP A 135 3.30 -0.19 21.05
N ILE A 136 3.77 -1.03 20.12
CA ILE A 136 3.04 -1.43 18.92
C ILE A 136 2.01 -2.51 19.24
N LYS A 137 0.78 -2.36 18.71
CA LYS A 137 -0.33 -3.31 18.88
C LYS A 137 -0.77 -4.00 17.60
N LEU A 138 -0.44 -3.42 16.46
CA LEU A 138 -0.72 -3.94 15.13
C LEU A 138 0.39 -3.44 14.19
N ALA A 139 0.72 -4.21 13.16
CA ALA A 139 1.65 -3.75 12.14
C ALA A 139 1.23 -4.15 10.72
N ILE A 140 1.88 -3.55 9.72
CA ILE A 140 1.87 -4.01 8.34
C ILE A 140 3.30 -4.03 7.81
N VAL A 141 3.63 -5.09 7.07
CA VAL A 141 4.88 -5.18 6.31
C VAL A 141 4.52 -5.11 4.83
N GLY A 142 4.60 -3.90 4.28
CA GLY A 142 4.36 -3.59 2.88
C GLY A 142 5.61 -3.74 1.99
N PRO A 143 5.49 -3.42 0.68
CA PRO A 143 6.61 -3.44 -0.26
C PRO A 143 7.77 -2.53 0.18
N ASP A 144 8.95 -3.14 0.26
CA ASP A 144 10.20 -2.52 0.72
C ASP A 144 11.42 -3.23 0.10
N GLY A 145 12.64 -2.87 0.51
CA GLY A 145 13.83 -3.68 0.31
C GLY A 145 13.65 -5.10 0.86
N PHE A 146 14.03 -6.11 0.09
CA PHE A 146 13.77 -7.53 0.41
C PHE A 146 14.24 -7.93 1.80
N ASP A 147 15.48 -7.56 2.16
CA ASP A 147 16.06 -7.88 3.47
C ASP A 147 15.24 -7.25 4.61
N GLY A 148 14.74 -6.02 4.42
CA GLY A 148 13.87 -5.33 5.38
C GLY A 148 12.53 -6.05 5.53
N MET A 149 11.88 -6.43 4.43
CA MET A 149 10.60 -7.16 4.48
C MET A 149 10.72 -8.48 5.26
N VAL A 150 11.73 -9.30 4.93
CA VAL A 150 11.94 -10.59 5.60
C VAL A 150 12.30 -10.40 7.08
N GLN A 151 13.16 -9.42 7.38
CA GLN A 151 13.55 -9.09 8.75
C GLN A 151 12.34 -8.66 9.59
N HIS A 152 11.51 -7.74 9.10
CA HIS A 152 10.36 -7.23 9.84
C HIS A 152 9.32 -8.31 10.12
N VAL A 153 9.07 -9.21 9.16
CA VAL A 153 8.17 -10.36 9.33
C VAL A 153 8.64 -11.26 10.49
N GLU A 154 9.93 -11.62 10.52
CA GLU A 154 10.47 -12.48 11.58
C GLU A 154 10.46 -11.77 12.95
N GLU A 155 10.81 -10.49 13.00
CA GLU A 155 10.86 -9.70 14.24
C GLU A 155 9.48 -9.47 14.85
N LEU A 156 8.49 -9.08 14.05
CA LEU A 156 7.11 -8.87 14.51
C LEU A 156 6.50 -10.18 15.01
N ALA A 157 6.71 -11.28 14.28
CA ALA A 157 6.24 -12.59 14.71
C ALA A 157 6.90 -13.05 16.01
N LYS A 158 8.22 -12.85 16.16
CA LYS A 158 8.95 -13.15 17.40
C LYS A 158 8.49 -12.31 18.58
N ALA A 159 8.12 -11.04 18.33
CA ALA A 159 7.58 -10.14 19.35
C ALA A 159 6.10 -10.44 19.68
N GLY A 160 5.42 -11.30 18.91
CA GLY A 160 4.01 -11.60 19.08
C GLY A 160 3.10 -10.43 18.72
N VAL A 161 3.56 -9.51 17.88
CA VAL A 161 2.76 -8.38 17.38
C VAL A 161 1.96 -8.88 16.18
N PRO A 162 0.62 -8.77 16.18
CA PRO A 162 -0.17 -9.16 15.02
C PRO A 162 0.15 -8.23 13.84
N PHE A 163 0.29 -8.79 12.65
CA PHE A 163 0.62 -7.99 11.48
C PHE A 163 -0.02 -8.49 10.17
N VAL A 164 -0.25 -7.53 9.28
CA VAL A 164 -0.62 -7.77 7.89
C VAL A 164 0.66 -7.94 7.07
N PHE A 165 0.83 -9.08 6.40
CA PHE A 165 1.86 -9.24 5.38
C PHE A 165 1.30 -8.82 4.02
N ASP A 166 1.94 -7.84 3.42
CA ASP A 166 1.55 -7.20 2.17
C ASP A 166 2.75 -7.18 1.21
N PRO A 167 3.00 -8.27 0.48
CA PRO A 167 4.18 -8.36 -0.35
C PRO A 167 4.12 -7.46 -1.60
N GLY A 168 2.91 -7.08 -2.04
CA GLY A 168 2.64 -6.18 -3.17
C GLY A 168 3.63 -6.26 -4.33
N GLN A 169 4.16 -5.10 -4.74
CA GLN A 169 5.18 -5.00 -5.80
C GLN A 169 6.52 -5.67 -5.45
N GLY A 170 6.75 -6.03 -4.19
CA GLY A 170 7.93 -6.78 -3.73
C GLY A 170 7.87 -8.28 -4.02
N LEU A 171 6.71 -8.85 -4.41
CA LEU A 171 6.54 -10.27 -4.74
C LEU A 171 7.61 -10.87 -5.67
N PRO A 172 8.11 -10.18 -6.71
CA PRO A 172 9.17 -10.70 -7.56
C PRO A 172 10.47 -11.04 -6.81
N LEU A 173 10.75 -10.36 -5.69
CA LEU A 173 11.96 -10.55 -4.88
C LEU A 173 11.92 -11.85 -4.07
N PHE A 174 10.72 -12.39 -3.80
CA PHE A 174 10.54 -13.61 -3.01
C PHE A 174 10.65 -14.87 -3.86
N ASP A 175 11.38 -15.86 -3.35
CA ASP A 175 11.24 -17.24 -3.77
C ASP A 175 10.07 -17.93 -3.05
N GLY A 176 9.73 -19.15 -3.47
CA GLY A 176 8.61 -19.88 -2.89
C GLY A 176 8.81 -20.23 -1.41
N ALA A 177 10.05 -20.49 -0.97
CA ALA A 177 10.33 -20.87 0.42
C ALA A 177 10.16 -19.69 1.39
N THR A 178 10.76 -18.55 1.05
CA THR A 178 10.68 -17.32 1.84
C THR A 178 9.26 -16.77 1.87
N LEU A 179 8.55 -16.84 0.73
CA LEU A 179 7.15 -16.41 0.67
C LEU A 179 6.24 -17.28 1.56
N ARG A 180 6.40 -18.61 1.51
CA ARG A 180 5.67 -19.54 2.38
C ARG A 180 5.93 -19.26 3.85
N ARG A 181 7.20 -19.10 4.24
CA ARG A 181 7.60 -18.75 5.60
C ARG A 181 6.97 -17.44 6.05
N SER A 182 6.97 -16.43 5.19
CA SER A 182 6.42 -15.11 5.54
C SER A 182 4.91 -15.18 5.79
N ILE A 183 4.18 -15.95 4.99
CA ILE A 183 2.74 -16.19 5.17
C ILE A 183 2.46 -16.99 6.44
N GLU A 184 3.27 -18.01 6.76
CA GLU A 184 3.12 -18.81 7.99
C GLU A 184 3.34 -18.01 9.27
N LEU A 185 4.11 -16.92 9.20
CA LEU A 185 4.35 -16.01 10.31
C LEU A 185 3.31 -14.89 10.42
N ALA A 186 2.66 -14.55 9.30
CA ALA A 186 1.71 -13.45 9.23
C ALA A 186 0.41 -13.75 9.98
N THR A 187 -0.17 -12.72 10.58
CA THR A 187 -1.53 -12.81 11.14
C THR A 187 -2.58 -12.65 10.05
N TYR A 188 -2.34 -11.74 9.12
CA TYR A 188 -3.21 -11.48 7.97
C TYR A 188 -2.37 -11.36 6.70
N VAL A 189 -2.96 -11.65 5.55
CA VAL A 189 -2.34 -11.37 4.24
C VAL A 189 -3.27 -10.49 3.44
N ALA A 190 -2.74 -9.42 2.84
CA ALA A 190 -3.49 -8.51 1.97
C ALA A 190 -2.81 -8.40 0.60
N VAL A 191 -3.56 -8.69 -0.46
CA VAL A 191 -3.08 -8.68 -1.86
C VAL A 191 -4.21 -8.26 -2.80
N ASN A 192 -3.89 -7.84 -4.02
CA ASN A 192 -4.90 -7.83 -5.09
C ASN A 192 -5.06 -9.22 -5.73
N ASP A 193 -6.02 -9.38 -6.63
CA ASP A 193 -6.32 -10.64 -7.31
C ASP A 193 -5.17 -11.15 -8.20
N TYR A 194 -4.48 -10.26 -8.90
CA TYR A 194 -3.28 -10.59 -9.67
C TYR A 194 -2.14 -11.10 -8.76
N GLU A 195 -1.88 -10.40 -7.66
CA GLU A 195 -0.90 -10.76 -6.64
C GLU A 195 -1.27 -12.07 -5.95
N ALA A 196 -2.56 -12.30 -5.64
CA ALA A 196 -3.05 -13.56 -5.06
C ALA A 196 -2.74 -14.75 -5.96
N LYS A 197 -2.90 -14.59 -7.28
CA LYS A 197 -2.52 -15.61 -8.27
C LYS A 197 -1.01 -15.84 -8.27
N LEU A 198 -0.20 -14.79 -8.25
CA LEU A 198 1.26 -14.92 -8.19
C LEU A 198 1.76 -15.56 -6.90
N VAL A 199 1.15 -15.23 -5.76
CA VAL A 199 1.43 -15.87 -4.47
C VAL A 199 1.12 -17.36 -4.57
N SER A 200 -0.03 -17.73 -5.12
CA SER A 200 -0.41 -19.12 -5.31
C SER A 200 0.59 -19.87 -6.19
N ASP A 201 1.01 -19.27 -7.30
CA ASP A 201 1.97 -19.87 -8.24
C ASP A 201 3.37 -20.05 -7.62
N LYS A 202 3.87 -19.06 -6.89
CA LYS A 202 5.20 -19.12 -6.25
C LYS A 202 5.23 -20.07 -5.05
N THR A 203 4.17 -20.09 -4.25
CA THR A 203 4.09 -20.94 -3.06
C THR A 203 3.73 -22.38 -3.39
N GLY A 204 2.98 -22.60 -4.46
CA GLY A 204 2.32 -23.87 -4.77
C GLY A 204 1.06 -24.12 -3.93
N TRP A 205 0.57 -23.10 -3.19
CA TRP A 205 -0.64 -23.18 -2.39
C TRP A 205 -1.84 -22.57 -3.12
N SER A 206 -3.00 -23.16 -2.94
CA SER A 206 -4.29 -22.56 -3.26
C SER A 206 -4.63 -21.41 -2.30
N GLU A 207 -5.58 -20.55 -2.69
CA GLU A 207 -6.12 -19.52 -1.79
C GLU A 207 -6.69 -20.13 -0.49
N ASP A 208 -7.26 -21.34 -0.55
CA ASP A 208 -7.78 -22.07 0.61
C ASP A 208 -6.65 -22.46 1.59
N GLU A 209 -5.54 -22.95 1.04
CA GLU A 209 -4.36 -23.29 1.83
C GLU A 209 -3.72 -22.04 2.45
N ILE A 210 -3.63 -20.94 1.71
CA ILE A 210 -3.14 -19.66 2.25
C ILE A 210 -4.06 -19.20 3.39
N ALA A 211 -5.39 -19.16 3.16
CA ALA A 211 -6.37 -18.73 4.15
C ALA A 211 -6.39 -19.62 5.40
N SER A 212 -5.98 -20.88 5.32
CA SER A 212 -5.87 -21.78 6.48
C SER A 212 -4.69 -21.47 7.41
N ARG A 213 -3.72 -20.66 6.94
CA ARG A 213 -2.48 -20.32 7.67
C ARG A 213 -2.50 -18.95 8.33
N VAL A 214 -3.53 -18.15 8.04
CA VAL A 214 -3.69 -16.78 8.53
C VAL A 214 -5.09 -16.58 9.09
N ASP A 215 -5.27 -15.59 9.96
CA ASP A 215 -6.59 -15.28 10.52
C ASP A 215 -7.53 -14.66 9.47
N ALA A 216 -6.96 -13.91 8.52
CA ALA A 216 -7.68 -13.43 7.35
C ALA A 216 -6.78 -13.31 6.11
N LEU A 217 -7.29 -13.77 4.97
CA LEU A 217 -6.77 -13.51 3.63
C LEU A 217 -7.67 -12.48 2.94
N VAL A 218 -7.12 -11.31 2.65
CA VAL A 218 -7.81 -10.18 2.03
C VAL A 218 -7.37 -10.06 0.57
N ILE A 219 -8.33 -10.17 -0.35
CA ILE A 219 -8.08 -10.06 -1.79
C ILE A 219 -8.90 -8.91 -2.36
N THR A 220 -8.26 -7.83 -2.77
CA THR A 220 -8.92 -6.69 -3.44
C THR A 220 -9.07 -6.95 -4.94
N ARG A 221 -10.18 -6.50 -5.53
CA ARG A 221 -10.56 -6.76 -6.93
C ARG A 221 -10.92 -5.47 -7.67
N GLY A 222 -10.20 -4.38 -7.40
CA GLY A 222 -10.44 -3.07 -8.02
C GLY A 222 -11.90 -2.62 -7.89
N GLU A 223 -12.54 -2.32 -9.02
CA GLU A 223 -13.95 -1.90 -9.09
C GLU A 223 -14.96 -2.99 -8.68
N HIS A 224 -14.51 -4.25 -8.52
CA HIS A 224 -15.36 -5.35 -8.06
C HIS A 224 -15.35 -5.54 -6.54
N GLY A 225 -14.72 -4.62 -5.80
CA GLY A 225 -14.68 -4.64 -4.34
C GLY A 225 -13.55 -5.52 -3.79
N ALA A 226 -13.83 -6.31 -2.76
CA ALA A 226 -12.84 -7.20 -2.15
C ALA A 226 -13.49 -8.44 -1.54
N THR A 227 -12.69 -9.45 -1.23
CA THR A 227 -13.09 -10.61 -0.44
C THR A 227 -12.20 -10.72 0.79
N ILE A 228 -12.79 -10.92 1.97
CA ILE A 228 -12.05 -11.20 3.21
C ILE A 228 -12.40 -12.63 3.64
N ARG A 229 -11.47 -13.56 3.47
CA ARG A 229 -11.63 -14.96 3.88
C ARG A 229 -11.06 -15.13 5.28
N HIS A 230 -11.84 -15.66 6.21
CA HIS A 230 -11.44 -15.86 7.61
C HIS A 230 -12.00 -17.19 8.12
N LYS A 231 -11.65 -17.57 9.35
CA LYS A 231 -12.01 -18.88 9.94
C LYS A 231 -13.51 -19.22 9.93
N HIS A 232 -14.39 -18.23 9.90
CA HIS A 232 -15.84 -18.41 9.99
C HIS A 232 -16.57 -18.27 8.65
N GLY A 233 -15.85 -18.00 7.55
CA GLY A 233 -16.45 -17.81 6.23
C GLY A 233 -15.67 -16.82 5.37
N ALA A 234 -16.38 -16.17 4.46
CA ALA A 234 -15.82 -15.13 3.63
C ALA A 234 -16.81 -13.98 3.50
N GLU A 235 -16.32 -12.76 3.73
CA GLU A 235 -17.08 -11.53 3.51
C GLU A 235 -16.85 -11.05 2.08
N GLN A 236 -17.95 -10.80 1.36
CA GLN A 236 -17.90 -10.08 0.08
C GLN A 236 -18.09 -8.60 0.35
N ILE A 237 -17.05 -7.83 0.08
CA ILE A 237 -17.00 -6.41 0.35
C ILE A 237 -17.40 -5.66 -0.92
N PRO A 238 -18.54 -4.95 -0.91
CA PRO A 238 -18.95 -4.18 -2.08
C PRO A 238 -18.02 -2.99 -2.31
N VAL A 239 -17.88 -2.60 -3.57
CA VAL A 239 -17.23 -1.35 -3.95
C VAL A 239 -18.13 -0.16 -3.55
N VAL A 240 -17.52 0.93 -3.09
CA VAL A 240 -18.20 2.23 -3.01
C VAL A 240 -18.03 2.93 -4.36
N PRO A 241 -19.11 3.32 -5.06
CA PRO A 241 -18.99 4.05 -6.32
C PRO A 241 -18.15 5.32 -6.14
N ALA A 242 -17.10 5.45 -6.96
CA ALA A 242 -16.26 6.64 -6.92
C ALA A 242 -17.00 7.85 -7.50
N GLU A 243 -16.76 9.03 -6.91
CA GLU A 243 -17.31 10.29 -7.43
C GLU A 243 -16.81 10.57 -8.85
N ARG A 244 -15.54 10.23 -9.11
CA ARG A 244 -14.89 10.19 -10.42
C ARG A 244 -13.69 9.26 -10.37
N ILE A 245 -13.20 8.84 -11.53
CA ILE A 245 -11.96 8.06 -11.64
C ILE A 245 -10.87 9.02 -12.14
N ALA A 246 -9.96 9.41 -11.25
CA ALA A 246 -8.83 10.29 -11.58
C ALA A 246 -7.51 9.52 -11.64
N ASP A 247 -7.18 8.73 -10.61
CA ASP A 247 -5.91 8.00 -10.54
C ASP A 247 -6.04 6.80 -9.60
N PRO A 248 -5.79 5.55 -10.05
CA PRO A 248 -5.85 4.36 -9.19
C PRO A 248 -4.61 4.18 -8.30
N THR A 249 -3.53 4.94 -8.51
CA THR A 249 -2.27 4.82 -7.75
C THR A 249 -2.51 5.06 -6.26
N GLY A 250 -2.21 4.07 -5.41
CA GLY A 250 -2.41 4.15 -3.96
C GLY A 250 -3.79 3.73 -3.45
N CYS A 251 -4.72 3.28 -4.31
CA CYS A 251 -6.02 2.79 -3.84
C CYS A 251 -5.89 1.57 -2.90
N GLY A 252 -4.95 0.67 -3.19
CA GLY A 252 -4.66 -0.49 -2.35
C GLY A 252 -4.10 -0.10 -0.98
N ASP A 253 -3.28 0.96 -0.92
CA ASP A 253 -2.71 1.49 0.31
C ASP A 253 -3.78 2.20 1.16
N ALA A 254 -4.66 2.99 0.52
CA ALA A 254 -5.79 3.61 1.19
C ALA A 254 -6.75 2.56 1.77
N PHE A 255 -7.01 1.49 1.01
CA PHE A 255 -7.75 0.33 1.49
C PHE A 255 -7.09 -0.29 2.72
N ARG A 256 -5.78 -0.54 2.68
CA ARG A 256 -5.01 -1.10 3.82
C ARG A 256 -5.06 -0.18 5.05
N GLY A 257 -5.03 1.14 4.89
CA GLY A 257 -5.22 2.07 6.00
C GLY A 257 -6.58 1.92 6.69
N GLY A 258 -7.66 1.78 5.91
CA GLY A 258 -8.99 1.48 6.45
C GLY A 258 -9.11 0.09 7.08
N LEU A 259 -8.43 -0.90 6.51
CA LEU A 259 -8.35 -2.27 7.04
C LEU A 259 -7.68 -2.27 8.42
N LEU A 260 -6.51 -1.62 8.55
CA LEU A 260 -5.76 -1.52 9.79
C LEU A 260 -6.56 -0.78 10.87
N TYR A 261 -7.24 0.30 10.50
CA TYR A 261 -8.13 1.02 11.44
C TYR A 261 -9.22 0.09 11.98
N GLY A 262 -9.89 -0.67 11.11
CA GLY A 262 -10.95 -1.59 11.53
C GLY A 262 -10.47 -2.71 12.43
N ILE A 263 -9.28 -3.29 12.13
CA ILE A 263 -8.65 -4.30 12.98
C ILE A 263 -8.29 -3.72 14.35
N GLU A 264 -7.66 -2.54 14.39
CA GLU A 264 -7.26 -1.87 15.63
C GLU A 264 -8.46 -1.61 16.57
N HIS A 265 -9.61 -1.27 15.99
CA HIS A 265 -10.84 -0.96 16.73
C HIS A 265 -11.74 -2.18 16.98
N GLY A 266 -11.31 -3.38 16.56
CA GLY A 266 -12.07 -4.61 16.77
C GLY A 266 -13.41 -4.65 16.04
N LEU A 267 -13.52 -3.96 14.90
CA LEU A 267 -14.71 -4.02 14.05
C LEU A 267 -14.85 -5.42 13.44
N ASP A 268 -16.08 -5.82 13.11
CA ASP A 268 -16.26 -7.06 12.34
C ASP A 268 -15.65 -6.95 10.93
N TRP A 269 -15.36 -8.08 10.29
CA TRP A 269 -14.71 -8.11 8.98
C TRP A 269 -15.54 -7.40 7.90
N ALA A 270 -16.87 -7.48 8.00
CA ALA A 270 -17.76 -6.88 7.03
C ALA A 270 -17.72 -5.34 7.12
N THR A 271 -17.61 -4.76 8.31
CA THR A 271 -17.48 -3.32 8.57
C THR A 271 -16.06 -2.86 8.24
N THR A 272 -15.05 -3.60 8.68
CA THR A 272 -13.63 -3.36 8.38
C THR A 272 -13.39 -3.30 6.87
N GLY A 273 -13.88 -4.28 6.12
CA GLY A 273 -13.76 -4.31 4.67
C GLY A 273 -14.51 -3.16 3.99
N ARG A 274 -15.72 -2.81 4.47
CA ARG A 274 -16.48 -1.68 3.93
C ARG A 274 -15.78 -0.34 4.14
N LEU A 275 -15.14 -0.13 5.29
CA LEU A 275 -14.34 1.07 5.55
C LEU A 275 -13.13 1.11 4.62
N ALA A 276 -12.42 0.00 4.48
CA ALA A 276 -11.31 -0.14 3.55
C ALA A 276 -11.73 0.15 2.10
N SER A 277 -12.88 -0.37 1.67
CA SER A 277 -13.47 -0.12 0.34
C SER A 277 -13.79 1.36 0.11
N LEU A 278 -14.37 2.03 1.12
CA LEU A 278 -14.62 3.46 1.07
C LEU A 278 -13.31 4.25 0.89
N MET A 279 -12.27 3.94 1.66
CA MET A 279 -10.99 4.65 1.56
C MET A 279 -10.36 4.54 0.17
N GLY A 280 -10.42 3.36 -0.46
CA GLY A 280 -10.00 3.20 -1.85
C GLY A 280 -10.81 4.04 -2.84
N SER A 281 -12.13 4.13 -2.65
CA SER A 281 -13.04 4.94 -3.47
C SER A 281 -12.83 6.45 -3.28
N LEU A 282 -12.53 6.90 -2.07
CA LEU A 282 -12.16 8.29 -1.81
C LEU A 282 -10.83 8.65 -2.47
N LYS A 283 -9.85 7.75 -2.41
CA LYS A 283 -8.55 7.94 -3.05
C LYS A 283 -8.68 8.11 -4.56
N ILE A 284 -9.38 7.20 -5.24
CA ILE A 284 -9.38 7.16 -6.71
C ILE A 284 -9.91 8.44 -7.38
N ALA A 285 -10.70 9.25 -6.65
CA ALA A 285 -11.23 10.53 -7.12
C ALA A 285 -10.19 11.66 -7.19
N HIS A 286 -8.95 11.42 -6.76
CA HIS A 286 -7.88 12.41 -6.72
C HIS A 286 -6.58 11.88 -7.34
N GLN A 287 -5.86 12.76 -8.04
CA GLN A 287 -4.56 12.43 -8.65
C GLN A 287 -3.46 12.39 -7.59
N GLY A 288 -2.64 11.34 -7.58
CA GLY A 288 -1.60 11.12 -6.57
C GLY A 288 -2.15 10.36 -5.35
N PRO A 289 -1.31 9.59 -4.64
CA PRO A 289 -1.77 8.64 -3.62
C PRO A 289 -2.18 9.30 -2.29
N GLN A 290 -1.81 10.57 -2.04
CA GLN A 290 -2.08 11.25 -0.76
C GLN A 290 -2.72 12.65 -0.90
N THR A 291 -3.37 12.91 -2.03
CA THR A 291 -3.94 14.25 -2.34
C THR A 291 -5.43 14.37 -1.97
N TYR A 292 -6.09 13.25 -1.69
CA TYR A 292 -7.44 13.25 -1.14
C TYR A 292 -7.39 13.71 0.32
N VAL A 293 -8.07 14.81 0.63
CA VAL A 293 -8.10 15.41 1.97
C VAL A 293 -9.54 15.42 2.42
N LEU A 294 -9.84 14.66 3.48
CA LEU A 294 -11.14 14.62 4.11
C LEU A 294 -10.97 14.68 5.62
N THR A 295 -11.89 15.35 6.29
CA THR A 295 -12.03 15.28 7.74
C THR A 295 -12.61 13.92 8.14
N ARG A 296 -12.36 13.51 9.39
CA ARG A 296 -12.95 12.28 9.92
C ARG A 296 -14.48 12.25 9.81
N ALA A 297 -15.13 13.38 10.08
CA ALA A 297 -16.59 13.52 9.99
C ALA A 297 -17.11 13.32 8.55
N GLU A 298 -16.38 13.79 7.53
CA GLU A 298 -16.75 13.55 6.13
C GLU A 298 -16.60 12.07 5.76
N ILE A 299 -15.57 11.38 6.26
CA ILE A 299 -15.41 9.93 6.06
C ILE A 299 -16.59 9.18 6.71
N ASP A 300 -16.92 9.50 7.96
CA ASP A 300 -18.05 8.87 8.67
C ASP A 300 -19.38 9.11 7.93
N ALA A 301 -19.64 10.33 7.45
CA ALA A 301 -20.85 10.65 6.69
C ALA A 301 -20.92 9.92 5.35
N ARG A 302 -19.78 9.78 4.65
CA ARG A 302 -19.70 9.02 3.38
C ARG A 302 -19.89 7.52 3.64
N PHE A 303 -19.39 7.00 4.75
CA PHE A 303 -19.61 5.62 5.16
C PHE A 303 -21.10 5.35 5.43
N GLU A 304 -21.75 6.20 6.22
CA GLU A 304 -23.18 6.08 6.51
C GLU A 304 -24.03 6.18 5.24
N THR A 305 -23.67 7.09 4.33
CA THR A 305 -24.33 7.23 3.02
C THR A 305 -24.17 5.96 2.16
N ALA A 306 -22.98 5.36 2.14
CA ALA A 306 -22.68 4.20 1.29
C ALA A 306 -23.29 2.90 1.83
N PHE A 307 -23.37 2.73 3.15
CA PHE A 307 -23.70 1.44 3.78
C PHE A 307 -24.92 1.45 4.69
N GLY A 308 -25.50 2.62 4.97
CA GLY A 308 -26.75 2.76 5.73
C GLY A 308 -26.62 2.56 7.24
N TYR A 309 -25.41 2.62 7.80
CA TYR A 309 -25.15 2.59 9.24
C TYR A 309 -23.85 3.33 9.58
N SER A 310 -23.68 3.74 10.84
CA SER A 310 -22.50 4.46 11.32
C SER A 310 -21.36 3.54 11.77
N LEU A 311 -20.12 3.99 11.58
CA LEU A 311 -18.93 3.41 12.20
C LEU A 311 -19.06 3.62 13.71
N LYS A 312 -19.22 2.52 14.46
CA LYS A 312 -19.27 2.53 15.93
C LYS A 312 -17.89 2.54 16.53
#